data_AF-A0A3N5LBM7-F1
#
_entry.id   AF-A0A3N5LBM7-F1
#
_cell.length_a   1.000
_cell.length_b   1.000
_cell.length_c   1.000
_cell.angle_alpha   90.00
_cell.angle_beta   90.00
_cell.angle_gamma   90.00
#
_symmetry.space_group_name_H-M   'P 1'
#
loop_
_entity.id
_entity.type
_entity.pdbx_description
1 polymer ?
#
loop_
_entity_poly.entity_id
_entity_poly.type
_entity_poly.pdbx_seq_one_letter_code
_entity_poly.pdbx_strand_id
1 'polypeptide(L)'
;MRYAYAGMEAPMRKINAGRVLLGGLLAGVVINAVEWLVYGVFLGDQWAAVMASLNRTMNESAGAMAVYTCWSFLIGILAVWLYAAIRPRFGAGAGTAVKAGVLMWLLVSVQWAISAAPMGLFPQHLIAIGVAYTLVELVVATVLGAWLYKEEAA
;
A
#
# COMPACT_ATOMS: atom_id res chain seq x y z
N MET A 1 -18.20 -50.64 12.17
CA MET A 1 -18.00 -50.15 10.80
C MET A 1 -17.37 -48.76 10.91
N ARG A 2 -16.04 -48.67 10.78
CA ARG A 2 -15.26 -47.42 10.76
C ARG A 2 -14.61 -47.28 9.38
N TYR A 3 -14.14 -46.06 9.08
CA TYR A 3 -13.40 -45.56 7.90
C TYR A 3 -14.29 -44.94 6.80
N ALA A 4 -14.05 -43.74 6.26
CA ALA A 4 -13.12 -42.67 6.55
C ALA A 4 -13.54 -41.45 5.69
N TYR A 5 -13.84 -40.30 6.31
CA TYR A 5 -13.79 -39.00 5.63
C TYR A 5 -12.67 -38.19 6.27
N ALA A 6 -11.45 -38.71 6.16
CA ALA A 6 -10.25 -37.97 6.51
C ALA A 6 -9.93 -37.01 5.36
N GLY A 7 -10.29 -35.74 5.54
CA GLY A 7 -9.57 -34.56 5.05
C GLY A 7 -8.96 -34.60 3.65
N MET A 8 -9.79 -34.67 2.60
CA MET A 8 -9.35 -34.14 1.30
C MET A 8 -9.42 -32.62 1.35
N GLU A 9 -8.48 -31.99 2.06
CA GLU A 9 -8.21 -30.58 1.81
C GLU A 9 -7.77 -30.46 0.35
N ALA A 10 -8.57 -29.82 -0.49
CA ALA A 10 -8.12 -29.47 -1.83
C ALA A 10 -6.78 -28.73 -1.69
N PRO A 11 -5.71 -29.13 -2.41
CA PRO A 11 -4.39 -28.57 -2.20
C PRO A 11 -4.47 -27.05 -2.38
N MET A 12 -4.20 -26.31 -1.29
CA MET A 12 -4.11 -24.85 -1.37
C MET A 12 -3.02 -24.49 -2.37
N ARG A 13 -3.40 -23.76 -3.41
CA ARG A 13 -2.43 -23.28 -4.40
C ARG A 13 -1.42 -22.37 -3.72
N LYS A 14 -0.15 -22.60 -4.00
CA LYS A 14 0.95 -21.83 -3.42
C LYS A 14 0.94 -20.41 -3.95
N ILE A 15 1.36 -19.47 -3.11
CA ILE A 15 1.55 -18.08 -3.50
C ILE A 15 2.70 -18.02 -4.50
N ASN A 16 2.42 -17.58 -5.72
CA ASN A 16 3.44 -17.35 -6.73
C ASN A 16 4.26 -16.09 -6.39
N ALA A 17 5.46 -16.27 -5.83
CA ALA A 17 6.33 -15.17 -5.42
C ALA A 17 6.75 -14.26 -6.60
N GLY A 18 7.00 -14.84 -7.78
CA GLY A 18 7.35 -14.06 -8.98
C GLY A 18 6.21 -13.13 -9.43
N ARG A 19 4.97 -13.62 -9.34
CA ARG A 19 3.76 -12.83 -9.66
C ARG A 19 3.46 -11.77 -8.60
N VAL A 20 3.73 -12.06 -7.33
CA VAL A 20 3.67 -11.07 -6.25
C VAL A 20 4.67 -9.95 -6.51
N LEU A 21 5.92 -10.30 -6.82
CA LEU A 21 6.97 -9.32 -7.07
C LEU A 21 6.63 -8.46 -8.29
N LEU A 22 6.24 -9.08 -9.41
CA LEU A 22 5.88 -8.37 -10.64
C LEU A 22 4.70 -7.40 -10.43
N GLY A 23 3.60 -7.88 -9.84
CA GLY A 23 2.44 -7.04 -9.54
C GLY A 23 2.75 -5.97 -8.49
N GLY A 24 3.55 -6.33 -7.49
CA GLY A 24 3.98 -5.44 -6.42
C GLY A 24 4.84 -4.28 -6.90
N LEU A 25 5.77 -4.54 -7.84
CA LEU A 25 6.56 -3.49 -8.48
C LEU A 25 5.68 -2.54 -9.30
N LEU A 26 4.69 -3.06 -10.04
CA LEU A 26 3.73 -2.21 -10.74
C LEU A 26 2.94 -1.33 -9.74
N ALA A 27 2.45 -1.91 -8.64
CA ALA A 27 1.78 -1.14 -7.59
C ALA A 27 2.72 -0.07 -7.00
N GLY A 28 3.98 -0.40 -6.74
CA GLY A 28 4.98 0.53 -6.25
C GLY A 28 5.26 1.70 -7.20
N VAL A 29 5.29 1.46 -8.52
CA VAL A 29 5.40 2.55 -9.52
C VAL A 29 4.19 3.50 -9.43
N VAL A 30 2.98 2.94 -9.31
CA VAL A 30 1.76 3.75 -9.18
C VAL A 30 1.80 4.61 -7.92
N ILE A 31 2.19 4.03 -6.77
CA ILE A 31 2.32 4.75 -5.50
C ILE A 31 3.35 5.88 -5.64
N ASN A 32 4.56 5.59 -6.10
CA ASN A 32 5.60 6.62 -6.27
C ASN A 32 5.16 7.76 -7.20
N ALA A 33 4.47 7.45 -8.30
CA ALA A 33 3.98 8.46 -9.22
C ALA A 33 2.91 9.37 -8.58
N VAL A 34 2.01 8.79 -7.79
CA VAL A 34 0.97 9.55 -7.08
C VAL A 34 1.56 10.35 -5.93
N GLU A 35 2.49 9.79 -5.14
CA GLU A 35 3.20 10.52 -4.09
C GLU A 35 3.97 11.72 -4.63
N TRP A 36 4.69 11.55 -5.74
CA TRP A 36 5.37 12.66 -6.42
C TRP A 36 4.37 13.74 -6.85
N LEU A 37 3.23 13.35 -7.42
CA LEU A 37 2.21 14.30 -7.85
C LEU A 37 1.58 15.03 -6.66
N VAL A 38 1.22 14.31 -5.60
CA VAL A 38 0.53 14.89 -4.45
C VAL A 38 1.48 15.72 -3.58
N TYR A 39 2.62 15.17 -3.16
CA TYR A 39 3.53 15.87 -2.25
C TYR A 39 4.57 16.72 -2.96
N GLY A 40 4.97 16.36 -4.18
CA GLY A 40 5.91 17.16 -4.96
C GLY A 40 5.23 18.33 -5.68
N VAL A 41 4.04 18.11 -6.27
CA VAL A 41 3.39 19.12 -7.12
C VAL A 41 2.25 19.85 -6.42
N PHE A 42 1.33 19.15 -5.75
CA PHE A 42 0.12 19.80 -5.21
C PHE A 42 0.24 20.33 -3.78
N LEU A 43 0.93 19.60 -2.91
CA LEU A 43 1.04 19.92 -1.49
C LEU A 43 2.45 20.35 -1.07
N GLY A 44 3.41 20.38 -2.00
CA GLY A 44 4.81 20.68 -1.71
C GLY A 44 5.00 22.01 -0.99
N ASP A 45 4.42 23.09 -1.51
CA ASP A 45 4.52 24.42 -0.90
C ASP A 45 3.84 24.49 0.48
N GLN A 46 2.72 23.77 0.65
CA GLN A 46 2.00 23.72 1.93
C GLN A 46 2.82 23.00 3.00
N TRP A 47 3.44 21.87 2.66
CA TRP A 47 4.33 21.14 3.56
C TRP A 47 5.63 21.90 3.82
N ALA A 48 6.16 22.63 2.83
CA ALA A 48 7.33 23.50 3.02
C ALA A 48 7.02 24.61 4.04
N ALA A 49 5.85 25.25 3.94
CA ALA A 49 5.40 26.26 4.89
C ALA A 49 5.21 25.69 6.31
N VAL A 50 4.65 24.47 6.43
CA VAL A 50 4.53 23.77 7.72
C VAL A 50 5.91 23.53 8.33
N MET A 51 6.86 22.99 7.56
CA MET A 51 8.22 22.76 8.06
C MET A 51 8.93 24.06 8.46
N ALA A 52 8.74 25.13 7.69
CA ALA A 52 9.28 26.45 8.03
C ALA A 52 8.72 26.97 9.37
N SER A 53 7.43 26.77 9.65
CA SER A 53 6.81 27.13 10.94
C SER A 53 7.40 26.37 12.13
N LEU A 54 8.00 25.20 11.88
CA LEU A 54 8.72 24.39 12.86
C LEU A 54 10.22 24.71 12.93
N ASN A 55 10.67 25.80 12.29
CA ASN A 55 12.09 26.15 12.11
C ASN A 55 12.90 25.04 11.42
N ARG A 56 12.27 24.33 10.48
CA ARG A 56 12.89 23.27 9.67
C ARG A 56 12.81 23.61 8.18
N THR A 57 13.72 23.05 7.40
CA THR A 57 13.69 23.13 5.94
C THR A 57 13.26 21.79 5.36
N MET A 58 12.48 21.83 4.29
CA MET A 58 12.10 20.65 3.53
C MET A 58 13.12 20.42 2.41
N ASN A 59 14.38 20.19 2.79
CA ASN A 59 15.43 19.77 1.87
C ASN A 59 15.70 18.29 2.11
N GLU A 60 14.97 17.44 1.40
CA GLU A 60 15.24 16.01 1.44
C GLU A 60 16.52 15.69 0.69
N SER A 61 17.42 14.94 1.33
CA SER A 61 18.60 14.44 0.65
C SER A 61 18.20 13.39 -0.38
N ALA A 62 19.03 13.19 -1.41
CA ALA A 62 18.84 12.10 -2.37
C ALA A 62 18.73 10.72 -1.67
N GLY A 63 19.41 10.56 -0.53
CA GLY A 63 19.31 9.37 0.31
C GLY A 63 17.93 9.19 0.94
N ALA A 64 17.32 10.26 1.46
CA ALA A 64 15.96 10.21 2.00
C ALA A 64 14.93 9.87 0.92
N MET A 65 15.04 10.51 -0.26
CA MET A 65 14.18 10.20 -1.41
C MET A 65 14.28 8.73 -1.83
N ALA A 66 15.49 8.17 -1.85
CA ALA A 66 15.70 6.76 -2.18
C ALA A 66 15.05 5.82 -1.14
N VAL A 67 15.11 6.17 0.15
CA VAL A 67 14.46 5.40 1.21
C VAL A 67 12.94 5.39 1.03
N TYR A 68 12.32 6.55 0.78
CA TYR A 68 10.87 6.63 0.54
C TYR A 68 10.47 5.86 -0.72
N THR A 69 11.24 6.01 -1.79
CA THR A 69 10.99 5.28 -3.05
C THR A 69 10.97 3.76 -2.82
N CYS A 70 12.00 3.24 -2.14
CA CYS A 70 12.09 1.83 -1.78
C CYS A 70 10.96 1.38 -0.86
N TRP A 71 10.55 2.24 0.08
CA TRP A 71 9.43 1.98 0.98
C TRP A 71 8.10 1.86 0.22
N SER A 72 7.84 2.74 -0.75
CA SER A 72 6.64 2.69 -1.59
C SER A 72 6.59 1.44 -2.47
N PHE A 73 7.75 0.96 -2.95
CA PHE A 73 7.83 -0.36 -3.60
C PHE A 73 7.51 -1.51 -2.64
N LEU A 74 8.04 -1.47 -1.42
CA LEU A 74 7.75 -2.48 -0.41
C LEU A 74 6.26 -2.52 -0.08
N ILE A 75 5.61 -1.36 0.09
CA ILE A 75 4.16 -1.27 0.30
C ILE A 75 3.41 -1.91 -0.86
N GLY A 76 3.76 -1.61 -2.10
CA GLY A 76 3.14 -2.21 -3.29
C GLY A 76 3.27 -3.73 -3.31
N ILE A 77 4.46 -4.26 -2.99
CA ILE A 77 4.71 -5.71 -2.89
C ILE A 77 3.89 -6.34 -1.77
N LEU A 78 3.86 -5.74 -0.58
CA LEU A 78 3.09 -6.23 0.55
C LEU A 78 1.58 -6.20 0.26
N ALA A 79 1.09 -5.19 -0.46
CA ALA A 79 -0.32 -5.10 -0.85
C ALA A 79 -0.73 -6.24 -1.80
N VAL A 80 0.09 -6.54 -2.80
CA VAL A 80 -0.16 -7.65 -3.74
C VAL A 80 0.04 -9.01 -3.08
N TRP A 81 1.01 -9.12 -2.17
CA TRP A 81 1.17 -10.32 -1.34
C TRP A 81 -0.05 -10.56 -0.46
N LEU A 82 -0.58 -9.52 0.18
CA LEU A 82 -1.77 -9.58 1.00
C LEU A 82 -2.98 -9.99 0.16
N TYR A 83 -3.16 -9.40 -1.03
CA TYR A 83 -4.17 -9.85 -2.00
C TYR A 83 -4.05 -11.35 -2.28
N ALA A 84 -2.84 -11.83 -2.59
CA ALA A 84 -2.58 -13.24 -2.85
C ALA A 84 -2.92 -14.13 -1.64
N ALA A 85 -2.58 -13.70 -0.42
CA ALA A 85 -2.82 -14.45 0.80
C ALA A 85 -4.31 -14.57 1.15
N ILE A 86 -5.10 -13.54 0.88
CA ILE A 86 -6.54 -13.54 1.19
C ILE A 86 -7.40 -14.10 0.02
N ARG A 87 -6.86 -14.14 -1.20
CA ARG A 87 -7.54 -14.63 -2.42
C ARG A 87 -8.21 -16.01 -2.27
N PRO A 88 -7.62 -17.03 -1.61
CA PRO A 88 -8.28 -18.33 -1.46
C PRO A 88 -9.62 -18.28 -0.70
N ARG A 89 -9.81 -17.29 0.18
CA ARG A 89 -11.02 -17.15 1.01
C ARG A 89 -12.05 -16.19 0.42
N PHE A 90 -11.59 -15.14 -0.25
CA PHE A 90 -12.46 -14.09 -0.79
C PHE A 90 -12.70 -14.20 -2.30
N GLY A 91 -12.02 -15.14 -2.97
CA GLY A 91 -12.08 -15.31 -4.41
C GLY A 91 -11.13 -14.38 -5.16
N ALA A 92 -10.90 -14.68 -6.44
CA ALA A 92 -10.11 -13.87 -7.35
C ALA A 92 -10.89 -12.64 -7.84
N GLY A 93 -10.22 -11.49 -7.95
CA GLY A 93 -10.79 -10.32 -8.62
C GLY A 93 -10.58 -9.00 -7.87
N ALA A 94 -11.05 -7.92 -8.48
CA ALA A 94 -10.86 -6.56 -7.99
C ALA A 94 -11.44 -6.34 -6.59
N GLY A 95 -12.57 -6.97 -6.24
CA GLY A 95 -13.16 -6.84 -4.91
C GLY A 95 -12.24 -7.33 -3.78
N THR A 96 -11.45 -8.38 -4.03
CA THR A 96 -10.45 -8.86 -3.07
C THR A 96 -9.24 -7.94 -3.02
N ALA A 97 -8.81 -7.39 -4.16
CA ALA A 97 -7.72 -6.42 -4.23
C ALA A 97 -8.07 -5.11 -3.50
N VAL A 98 -9.31 -4.63 -3.60
CA VAL A 98 -9.82 -3.47 -2.86
C VAL A 98 -9.71 -3.73 -1.35
N LYS A 99 -10.11 -4.90 -0.86
CA LYS A 99 -9.99 -5.25 0.57
C LYS A 99 -8.53 -5.23 1.04
N ALA A 100 -7.61 -5.76 0.24
CA ALA A 100 -6.18 -5.72 0.53
C ALA A 100 -5.65 -4.27 0.54
N GLY A 101 -6.02 -3.45 -0.44
CA GLY A 101 -5.63 -2.04 -0.51
C GLY A 101 -6.16 -1.20 0.66
N VAL A 102 -7.42 -1.41 1.04
CA VAL A 102 -8.03 -0.77 2.23
C VAL A 102 -7.30 -1.19 3.51
N LEU A 103 -6.96 -2.47 3.66
CA LEU A 103 -6.21 -2.93 4.83
C LEU A 103 -4.80 -2.33 4.86
N MET A 104 -4.10 -2.25 3.72
CA MET A 104 -2.81 -1.56 3.64
C MET A 104 -2.93 -0.08 3.97
N TRP A 105 -4.00 0.58 3.52
CA TRP A 105 -4.27 1.98 3.84
C TRP A 105 -4.45 2.21 5.35
N LEU A 106 -5.17 1.32 6.03
CA LEU A 106 -5.28 1.36 7.49
C LEU A 106 -3.89 1.25 8.16
N LEU A 107 -3.09 0.29 7.71
CA LEU A 107 -1.79 -0.01 8.32
C LEU A 107 -0.72 1.06 8.06
N VAL A 108 -0.78 1.73 6.91
CA VAL A 108 0.22 2.73 6.50
C VAL A 108 -0.24 4.13 6.86
N SER A 109 -1.38 4.56 6.31
CA SER A 109 -1.80 5.96 6.36
C SER A 109 -2.52 6.30 7.67
N VAL A 110 -3.49 5.48 8.07
CA VAL A 110 -4.23 5.73 9.31
C VAL A 110 -3.33 5.60 10.53
N GLN A 111 -2.42 4.62 10.53
CA GLN A 111 -1.40 4.47 11.58
C GLN A 111 -0.52 5.72 11.71
N TRP A 112 -0.04 6.27 10.59
CA TRP A 112 0.72 7.51 10.61
C TRP A 112 -0.12 8.68 11.14
N ALA A 113 -1.36 8.83 10.68
CA ALA A 113 -2.25 9.92 11.10
C ALA A 113 -2.60 9.88 12.59
N ILE A 114 -2.86 8.68 13.15
CA ILE A 114 -3.10 8.51 14.59
C ILE A 114 -1.86 8.87 15.41
N SER A 115 -0.67 8.61 14.87
CA SER A 115 0.59 8.98 15.53
C SER A 115 0.86 10.49 15.45
N ALA A 116 0.57 11.10 14.29
CA ALA A 116 0.89 12.49 14.00
C ALA A 116 -0.12 13.49 14.58
N ALA A 117 -1.42 13.20 14.53
CA ALA A 117 -2.48 14.14 14.90
C ALA A 117 -2.41 14.63 16.36
N PRO A 118 -2.17 13.77 17.38
CA PRO A 118 -2.08 14.21 18.77
C PRO A 118 -0.84 15.05 19.09
N MET A 119 0.19 15.00 18.24
CA MET A 119 1.43 15.76 18.46
C MET A 119 1.21 17.27 18.28
N GLY A 120 0.13 17.69 17.60
CA GLY A 120 -0.15 19.10 17.33
C GLY A 120 0.87 19.78 16.41
N LEU A 121 1.74 19.01 15.74
CA LEU A 121 2.83 19.51 14.91
C LEU A 121 2.39 19.90 13.51
N PHE A 122 1.36 19.24 12.98
CA PHE A 122 0.92 19.42 11.59
C PHE A 122 -0.53 19.88 11.54
N PRO A 123 -0.91 20.72 10.55
CA PRO A 123 -2.29 21.13 10.36
C PRO A 123 -3.20 19.93 10.11
N GLN A 124 -4.30 19.84 10.87
CA GLN A 124 -5.24 18.70 10.80
C GLN A 124 -5.84 18.50 9.40
N HIS A 125 -6.03 19.58 8.64
CA HIS A 125 -6.54 19.49 7.27
C HIS A 125 -5.56 18.80 6.31
N LEU A 126 -4.24 19.00 6.46
CA LEU A 126 -3.24 18.31 5.64
C LEU A 126 -3.13 16.83 5.99
N ILE A 127 -3.21 16.49 7.28
CA ILE A 127 -3.31 15.09 7.73
C ILE A 127 -4.55 14.43 7.10
N ALA A 128 -5.70 15.09 7.18
CA ALA A 128 -6.95 14.57 6.63
C ALA A 128 -6.89 14.37 5.10
N ILE A 129 -6.30 15.32 4.36
CA ILE A 129 -6.05 15.18 2.93
C ILE A 129 -5.15 13.97 2.66
N GLY A 130 -4.06 13.82 3.42
CA GLY A 130 -3.14 12.69 3.35
C GLY A 130 -3.86 11.35 3.47
N VAL A 131 -4.69 11.21 4.51
CA VAL A 131 -5.49 10.01 4.76
C VAL A 131 -6.49 9.74 3.63
N ALA A 132 -7.16 10.77 3.12
CA ALA A 132 -8.19 10.61 2.09
C ALA A 132 -7.60 10.17 0.74
N TYR A 133 -6.52 10.81 0.27
CA TYR A 133 -5.98 10.48 -1.05
C TYR A 133 -5.25 9.12 -1.04
N THR A 134 -4.51 8.80 0.04
CA THR A 134 -3.79 7.52 0.16
C THR A 134 -4.73 6.32 0.14
N LEU A 135 -6.00 6.48 0.56
CA LEU A 135 -7.02 5.44 0.40
C LEU A 135 -7.22 5.11 -1.07
N VAL A 136 -7.41 6.13 -1.90
CA VAL A 136 -7.63 5.96 -3.34
C VAL A 136 -6.38 5.41 -4.00
N GLU A 137 -5.22 5.96 -3.67
CA GLU A 137 -3.91 5.53 -4.17
C GLU A 137 -3.66 4.05 -3.91
N LEU A 138 -3.72 3.61 -2.65
CA LEU A 138 -3.40 2.22 -2.30
C LEU A 138 -4.44 1.25 -2.85
N VAL A 139 -5.72 1.61 -2.92
CA VAL A 139 -6.73 0.78 -3.57
C VAL A 139 -6.43 0.62 -5.06
N VAL A 140 -6.19 1.72 -5.78
CA VAL A 140 -5.91 1.68 -7.22
C VAL A 140 -4.61 0.93 -7.51
N ALA A 141 -3.53 1.24 -6.79
CA ALA A 141 -2.24 0.57 -6.94
C ALA A 141 -2.37 -0.94 -6.68
N THR A 142 -3.09 -1.33 -5.63
CA THR A 142 -3.30 -2.75 -5.29
C THR A 142 -4.11 -3.46 -6.37
N VAL A 143 -5.17 -2.84 -6.89
CA VAL A 143 -5.98 -3.41 -7.98
C VAL A 143 -5.14 -3.61 -9.25
N LEU A 144 -4.34 -2.62 -9.63
CA LEU A 144 -3.46 -2.70 -10.80
C LEU A 144 -2.38 -3.77 -10.62
N GLY A 145 -1.74 -3.85 -9.44
CA GLY A 145 -0.76 -4.88 -9.13
C GLY A 145 -1.37 -6.29 -9.11
N ALA A 146 -2.56 -6.44 -8.51
CA ALA A 146 -3.30 -7.70 -8.45
C ALA A 146 -3.72 -8.22 -9.83
N TRP A 147 -3.87 -7.35 -10.84
CA TRP A 147 -4.20 -7.75 -12.20
C TRP A 147 -3.09 -8.63 -12.83
N LEU A 148 -1.83 -8.40 -12.45
CA LEU A 148 -0.71 -9.22 -12.91
C LEU A 148 -0.55 -10.52 -12.13
N TYR A 149 -1.22 -10.66 -10.97
CA TYR A 149 -1.10 -11.81 -10.10
C TYR A 149 -1.89 -13.03 -10.60
N LYS A 150 -1.22 -14.18 -10.61
CA LYS A 150 -1.81 -15.50 -10.84
C LYS A 150 -1.15 -16.49 -9.88
N GLU A 151 -1.91 -17.46 -9.37
CA GLU A 151 -1.36 -18.55 -8.55
C GLU A 151 -0.38 -19.41 -9.37
N GLU A 152 0.46 -20.18 -8.67
CA GLU A 152 1.26 -21.21 -9.32
C GLU A 152 0.35 -22.25 -10.00
N ALA A 153 0.78 -22.75 -11.15
CA ALA A 153 0.15 -23.91 -11.76
C ALA A 153 0.33 -25.11 -10.83
N ALA A 154 -0.72 -25.94 -10.70
CA ALA A 154 -0.67 -27.18 -9.95
C ALA A 154 0.18 -28.23 -10.68
#